data_AF-A0A258CQY0-F1
#
_entry.id   AF-A0A258CQY0-F1
#
_cell.length_a   1.000
_cell.length_b   1.000
_cell.length_c   1.000
_cell.angle_alpha   90.00
_cell.angle_beta   90.00
_cell.angle_gamma   90.00
#
_symmetry.space_group_name_H-M   'P 1'
#
loop_
_entity.id
_entity.type
_entity.pdbx_description
1 polymer ?
#
loop_
_entity_poly.entity_id
_entity_poly.type
_entity_poly.pdbx_seq_one_letter_code
_entity_poly.pdbx_strand_id
1 'polypeptide(L)'
;MNDYSYPDYAHLDAGQRRAMANLLHFERSRPDFLSWKVTDLDSAAPYLCRNVLGMPLMSWTVRTPEDREKASRLADQMVFEGFTP
;
A
#
# COMPACT_ATOMS: atom_id res chain seq x y z
N MET A 1 -8.02 -0.96 -4.32
CA MET A 1 -6.75 -0.89 -5.09
C MET A 1 -6.71 0.45 -5.79
N ASN A 2 -5.70 1.27 -5.52
CA ASN A 2 -5.50 2.57 -6.17
C ASN A 2 -5.40 2.39 -7.70
N ASP A 3 -6.34 2.95 -8.45
CA ASP A 3 -6.46 2.81 -9.91
C ASP A 3 -5.68 3.90 -10.68
N TYR A 4 -4.98 4.78 -9.97
CA TYR A 4 -4.22 5.91 -10.54
C TYR A 4 -5.10 6.77 -11.48
N SER A 5 -6.37 6.98 -11.10
CA SER A 5 -7.32 7.80 -11.85
C SER A 5 -7.15 9.31 -11.66
N TYR A 6 -6.34 9.75 -10.69
CA TYR A 6 -6.12 11.18 -10.42
C TYR A 6 -5.55 11.91 -11.65
N PRO A 7 -5.97 13.18 -11.89
CA PRO A 7 -5.51 13.98 -13.04
C PRO A 7 -3.98 14.09 -13.16
N ASP A 8 -3.28 14.12 -12.03
CA ASP A 8 -1.81 14.18 -11.99
C ASP A 8 -1.14 12.98 -12.69
N TYR A 9 -1.85 11.85 -12.80
CA TYR A 9 -1.41 10.64 -13.48
C TYR A 9 -1.94 10.51 -14.92
N ALA A 10 -2.51 11.57 -15.50
CA ALA A 10 -3.06 11.56 -16.86
C ALA A 10 -2.01 11.18 -17.93
N HIS A 11 -0.74 11.47 -17.67
CA HIS A 11 0.39 11.13 -18.53
C HIS A 11 0.74 9.63 -18.56
N LEU A 12 0.16 8.82 -17.66
CA LEU A 12 0.36 7.37 -17.63
C LEU A 12 -0.69 6.65 -18.47
N ASP A 13 -0.25 5.71 -19.29
CA ASP A 13 -1.12 4.78 -20.00
C ASP A 13 -1.73 3.73 -19.05
N ALA A 14 -2.71 2.98 -19.53
CA ALA A 14 -3.42 1.98 -18.73
C ALA A 14 -2.51 0.87 -18.20
N GLY A 15 -1.49 0.46 -18.97
CA GLY A 15 -0.52 -0.55 -18.57
C GLY A 15 0.38 -0.06 -17.44
N GLN A 16 0.87 1.18 -17.55
CA GLN A 16 1.66 1.84 -16.52
C GLN A 16 0.87 1.99 -15.21
N ARG A 17 -0.39 2.45 -15.28
CA ARG A 17 -1.27 2.56 -14.09
C ARG A 17 -1.48 1.20 -13.43
N ARG A 18 -1.76 0.16 -14.22
CA ARG A 18 -1.92 -1.22 -13.72
C ARG A 18 -0.65 -1.71 -13.04
N ALA A 19 0.51 -1.47 -13.66
CA ALA A 19 1.81 -1.87 -13.12
C ALA A 19 2.10 -1.20 -11.77
N MET A 20 1.84 0.11 -11.65
CA MET A 20 2.02 0.85 -10.40
C MET A 20 1.04 0.37 -9.31
N ALA A 21 -0.25 0.25 -9.64
CA ALA A 21 -1.31 -0.20 -8.73
C ALA A 21 -1.09 -1.58 -8.10
N ASN A 22 -0.30 -2.43 -8.76
CA ASN A 22 -0.10 -3.83 -8.36
C ASN A 22 1.37 -4.15 -8.08
N LEU A 23 2.23 -3.13 -8.01
CA LEU A 23 3.66 -3.30 -7.79
C LEU A 23 4.32 -4.25 -8.82
N LEU A 24 3.84 -4.28 -10.08
CA LEU A 24 4.39 -5.18 -11.11
C LEU A 24 5.79 -4.78 -11.57
N HIS A 25 6.28 -3.62 -11.13
CA HIS A 25 7.65 -3.16 -11.35
C HIS A 25 8.61 -3.59 -10.22
N PHE A 26 8.22 -4.52 -9.35
CA PHE A 26 8.99 -4.95 -8.18
C PHE A 26 10.47 -5.24 -8.50
N GLU A 27 10.74 -6.03 -9.54
CA GLU A 27 12.10 -6.38 -9.97
C GLU A 27 12.96 -5.18 -10.36
N ARG A 28 12.33 -4.08 -10.82
CA ARG A 28 13.01 -2.84 -11.20
C ARG A 28 13.22 -1.92 -9.99
N SER A 29 12.20 -1.75 -9.16
CA SER A 29 12.24 -0.82 -8.03
C SER A 29 12.94 -1.39 -6.80
N ARG A 30 12.92 -2.72 -6.62
CA ARG A 30 13.56 -3.48 -5.54
C ARG A 30 13.45 -2.79 -4.17
N PRO A 31 12.21 -2.54 -3.69
CA PRO A 31 12.03 -1.80 -2.45
C PRO A 31 12.54 -2.62 -1.26
N ASP A 32 13.08 -1.95 -0.25
CA ASP A 32 13.44 -2.57 1.04
C ASP A 32 12.26 -2.58 2.03
N PHE A 33 11.26 -1.73 1.80
CA PHE A 33 10.01 -1.69 2.57
C PHE A 33 8.86 -1.18 1.69
N LEU A 34 7.62 -1.50 2.07
CA LEU A 34 6.42 -0.97 1.41
C LEU A 34 5.66 -0.01 2.30
N SER A 35 5.09 1.02 1.66
CA SER A 35 4.15 1.95 2.28
C SER A 35 2.85 1.99 1.48
N TRP A 36 1.77 1.46 2.07
CA TRP A 36 0.53 1.16 1.33
C TRP A 36 -0.71 1.80 1.95
N LYS A 37 -1.75 2.01 1.14
CA LYS A 37 -3.00 2.60 1.62
C LYS A 37 -3.79 1.58 2.47
N VAL A 38 -4.27 1.95 3.66
CA VAL A 38 -4.96 1.10 4.64
C VAL A 38 -6.22 0.48 4.04
N THR A 39 -6.95 1.26 3.24
CA THR A 39 -8.14 0.81 2.53
C THR A 39 -7.84 -0.25 1.46
N ASP A 40 -6.57 -0.37 1.05
CA ASP A 40 -6.11 -1.28 0.00
C ASP A 40 -5.20 -2.39 0.53
N LEU A 41 -5.04 -2.55 1.85
CA LEU A 41 -4.14 -3.57 2.44
C LEU A 41 -4.53 -5.01 2.12
N ASP A 42 -5.79 -5.26 1.79
CA ASP A 42 -6.27 -6.59 1.38
C ASP A 42 -5.81 -6.97 -0.05
N SER A 43 -5.04 -6.11 -0.72
CA SER A 43 -4.48 -6.37 -2.06
C SER A 43 -3.35 -7.41 -2.03
N ALA A 44 -3.12 -8.08 -3.15
CA ALA A 44 -2.10 -9.13 -3.24
C ALA A 44 -0.67 -8.63 -2.99
N ALA A 45 -0.30 -7.45 -3.50
CA ALA A 45 1.06 -6.91 -3.38
C ALA A 45 1.55 -6.76 -1.92
N PRO A 46 0.83 -6.05 -1.02
CA PRO A 46 1.25 -5.96 0.38
C PRO A 46 1.25 -7.33 1.08
N TYR A 47 0.28 -8.21 0.78
CA TYR A 47 0.25 -9.56 1.34
C TYR A 47 1.50 -10.38 0.96
N LEU A 48 1.84 -10.42 -0.33
CA LEU A 48 2.99 -11.18 -0.82
C LEU A 48 4.31 -10.62 -0.28
N CYS A 49 4.47 -9.30 -0.30
CA CYS A 49 5.72 -8.68 0.18
C CYS A 49 5.94 -8.91 1.67
N ARG A 50 4.91 -8.75 2.50
CA ARG A 50 5.03 -8.97 3.94
C ARG A 50 5.16 -10.45 4.29
N ASN A 51 4.25 -11.29 3.81
CA ASN A 51 4.11 -12.66 4.32
C ASN A 51 4.96 -13.68 3.57
N VAL A 52 5.32 -13.43 2.30
CA VAL A 52 6.14 -14.35 1.50
C VAL A 52 7.58 -13.89 1.42
N LEU A 53 7.82 -12.59 1.22
CA LEU A 53 9.18 -12.03 1.12
C LEU A 53 9.74 -11.54 2.46
N GLY A 54 8.94 -11.48 3.52
CA GLY A 54 9.39 -11.01 4.84
C GLY A 54 9.74 -9.52 4.88
N MET A 55 9.22 -8.73 3.94
CA MET A 55 9.52 -7.31 3.81
C MET A 55 8.72 -6.47 4.81
N PRO A 56 9.33 -5.46 5.46
CA PRO A 56 8.61 -4.52 6.31
C PRO A 56 7.49 -3.81 5.54
N LEU A 57 6.29 -3.81 6.11
CA LEU A 57 5.12 -3.15 5.53
C LEU A 57 4.58 -2.09 6.50
N MET A 58 4.55 -0.84 6.06
CA MET A 58 3.85 0.25 6.72
C MET A 58 2.56 0.62 5.98
N SER A 59 1.58 1.16 6.71
CA SER A 59 0.28 1.54 6.15
C SER A 59 -0.14 2.96 6.52
N TRP A 60 -0.70 3.69 5.56
CA TRP A 60 -1.27 5.03 5.69
C TRP A 60 -2.65 5.08 5.03
N THR A 61 -3.55 6.03 5.20
CA THR A 61 -3.65 6.98 6.28
C THR A 61 -4.66 6.41 7.26
N VAL A 62 -4.21 6.00 8.43
CA VAL A 62 -5.10 5.44 9.46
C VAL A 62 -5.77 6.59 10.20
N ARG A 63 -7.11 6.65 10.16
CA ARG A 63 -7.88 7.71 10.83
C ARG A 63 -8.96 7.19 11.76
N THR A 64 -9.50 6.00 11.49
CA THR A 64 -10.61 5.44 12.28
C THR A 64 -10.16 4.21 13.10
N PRO A 65 -10.94 3.81 14.13
CA PRO A 65 -10.71 2.55 14.84
C PRO A 65 -10.67 1.33 13.92
N GLU A 66 -11.50 1.30 12.87
CA GLU A 66 -11.54 0.21 11.89
C GLU A 66 -10.28 0.18 11.03
N ASP A 67 -9.78 1.34 10.59
CA ASP A 67 -8.48 1.43 9.91
C ASP A 67 -7.36 0.94 10.82
N ARG A 68 -7.38 1.31 12.10
CA ARG A 68 -6.37 0.90 13.08
C ARG A 68 -6.39 -0.61 13.28
N GLU A 69 -7.57 -1.21 13.41
CA GLU A 69 -7.72 -2.65 13.53
C GLU A 69 -7.25 -3.38 12.27
N LYS A 70 -7.54 -2.83 11.09
CA LYS A 70 -7.02 -3.39 9.83
C LYS A 70 -5.50 -3.31 9.77
N ALA A 71 -4.92 -2.15 10.08
CA ALA A 71 -3.48 -1.94 10.06
C ALA A 71 -2.76 -2.83 11.08
N SER A 72 -3.30 -3.02 12.29
CA SER A 72 -2.68 -3.86 13.32
C SER A 72 -2.60 -5.34 12.93
N ARG A 73 -3.53 -5.83 12.10
CA ARG A 73 -3.53 -7.21 11.60
C ARG A 73 -2.62 -7.38 10.38
N LEU A 74 -2.58 -6.39 9.49
CA LEU A 74 -2.06 -6.55 8.13
C LEU A 74 -0.76 -5.81 7.85
N ALA A 75 -0.33 -4.89 8.72
CA ALA A 75 0.90 -4.11 8.58
C ALA A 75 1.74 -4.18 9.87
N ASP A 76 3.02 -3.85 9.74
CA ASP A 76 3.98 -3.84 10.86
C ASP A 76 4.03 -2.47 11.55
N GLN A 77 3.68 -1.40 10.83
CA GLN A 77 3.62 -0.04 11.34
C GLN A 77 2.48 0.74 10.68
N MET A 78 1.75 1.54 11.45
CA MET A 78 0.78 2.48 10.90
C MET A 78 1.29 3.92 10.93
N VAL A 79 0.89 4.69 9.92
CA VAL A 79 0.95 6.14 9.86
C VAL A 79 -0.47 6.64 10.12
N PHE A 80 -0.66 7.28 11.27
CA PHE A 80 -1.96 7.73 11.77
C PHE A 80 -2.11 9.25 11.67
N GLU A 81 -3.34 9.72 11.56
CA GLU A 81 -3.69 11.15 11.57
C GLU A 81 -4.89 11.38 12.48
N GLY A 82 -4.86 12.47 13.27
CA GLY A 82 -6.01 12.92 14.05
C GLY A 82 -6.27 12.20 15.38
N PHE A 83 -5.37 11.31 15.83
CA PHE A 83 -5.43 10.69 17.15
C PHE A 83 -4.03 10.38 17.72
N THR A 84 -3.93 10.06 19.01
CA THR A 84 -2.71 9.50 19.62
C THR A 84 -2.89 7.98 19.76
N PRO A 85 -2.00 7.17 19.17
CA PRO A 85 -2.18 5.73 19.03
C PRO A 85 -1.99 4.96 20.34
#